data_AF-A0AAW9EBQ1-F1
#
_entry.id   AF-A0AAW9EBQ1-F1
#
_cell.length_a   1.000
_cell.length_b   1.000
_cell.length_c   1.000
_cell.angle_alpha   90.00
_cell.angle_beta   90.00
_cell.angle_gamma   90.00
#
_symmetry.space_group_name_H-M   'P 1'
#
loop_
_entity.id
_entity.type
_entity.pdbx_description
1 polymer ?
#
loop_
_entity_poly.entity_id
_entity_poly.type
_entity_poly.pdbx_seq_one_letter_code
_entity_poly.pdbx_strand_id
1 'polypeptide(L)'
;STTLNCEMKFAIYLPPMEGGQKYPVLYWLSGLTCNEQNFITKAGAQQYAAQHGVILVVPDTSPRGENVADDSAYDLGQGASFYLNATQAPWN
;
A
#
# COMPACT_ATOMS: atom_id res chain seq x y z
N SER A 1 -8.23 -5.42 8.29
CA SER A 1 -9.00 -4.39 7.56
C SER A 1 -10.48 -4.73 7.67
N THR A 2 -11.33 -3.76 8.03
CA THR A 2 -12.80 -3.98 8.09
C THR A 2 -13.45 -3.99 6.71
N THR A 3 -12.79 -3.43 5.69
CA THR A 3 -13.32 -3.42 4.31
C THR A 3 -12.88 -4.63 3.49
N LEU A 4 -11.70 -5.19 3.79
CA LEU A 4 -11.12 -6.33 3.06
C LEU A 4 -11.17 -7.65 3.83
N ASN A 5 -11.66 -7.65 5.07
CA ASN A 5 -11.81 -8.82 5.94
C ASN A 5 -10.54 -9.66 6.16
N CYS A 6 -9.35 -9.11 5.90
CA CYS A 6 -8.06 -9.74 6.14
C CYS A 6 -7.09 -8.80 6.88
N GLU A 7 -5.99 -9.34 7.38
CA GLU A 7 -4.85 -8.53 7.82
C GLU A 7 -4.25 -7.79 6.60
N MET A 8 -3.87 -6.53 6.79
CA MET A 8 -3.26 -5.72 5.75
C MET A 8 -1.99 -5.07 6.30
N LYS A 9 -0.98 -4.96 5.45
CA LYS A 9 0.25 -4.24 5.75
C LYS A 9 0.27 -2.91 4.99
N PHE A 10 0.89 -1.93 5.62
CA PHE A 10 1.25 -0.68 4.98
C PHE A 10 2.53 -0.16 5.65
N ALA A 11 3.32 0.59 4.92
CA ALA A 11 4.44 1.33 5.46
C ALA A 11 4.06 2.80 5.62
N ILE A 12 4.64 3.45 6.64
CA ILE A 12 4.52 4.88 6.86
C ILE A 12 5.91 5.48 7.08
N TYR A 13 6.20 6.56 6.37
CA TYR A 13 7.35 7.41 6.65
C TYR A 13 6.87 8.71 7.27
N LEU A 14 7.41 9.02 8.45
CA LEU A 14 7.18 10.27 9.14
C LEU A 14 8.42 11.16 8.92
N PRO A 15 8.28 12.34 8.28
CA PRO A 15 9.39 13.28 8.15
C PRO A 15 9.78 13.83 9.54
N PRO A 16 10.85 14.63 9.67
CA PRO A 16 11.05 15.42 10.88
C PRO A 16 9.80 16.26 11.18
N MET A 17 9.14 15.99 12.31
CA MET A 17 7.89 16.62 12.70
C MET A 17 8.05 17.43 13.98
N GLU A 18 7.40 18.57 14.03
CA GLU A 18 7.21 19.38 15.23
C GLU A 18 5.83 19.13 15.81
N GLY A 19 5.75 19.06 17.15
CA GLY A 19 4.50 18.78 17.85
C GLY A 19 3.44 19.85 17.58
N GLY A 20 2.20 19.41 17.34
CA GLY A 20 1.05 20.31 17.13
C GLY A 20 0.86 20.79 15.69
N GLN A 21 1.80 20.51 14.79
CA GLN A 21 1.67 20.83 13.37
C GLN A 21 1.03 19.68 12.58
N LYS A 22 0.21 20.03 11.57
CA LYS A 22 -0.32 19.08 10.60
C LYS A 22 0.60 19.02 9.37
N TYR A 23 0.86 17.81 8.90
CA TYR A 23 1.66 17.57 7.70
C TYR A 23 0.78 16.95 6.61
N PRO A 24 0.98 17.31 5.32
CA PRO A 24 0.28 16.65 4.22
C PRO A 24 0.69 15.18 4.13
N VAL A 25 -0.25 14.35 3.70
CA VAL A 25 -0.06 12.91 3.50
C VAL A 25 -0.12 12.60 2.01
N LEU A 26 0.93 11.96 1.49
CA LEU A 26 0.96 11.39 0.15
C LEU A 26 0.77 9.88 0.24
N TYR A 27 -0.27 9.37 -0.43
CA TYR A 27 -0.49 7.94 -0.60
C TYR A 27 0.19 7.47 -1.88
N TRP A 28 1.10 6.52 -1.76
CA TRP A 28 1.73 5.86 -2.90
C TRP A 28 1.10 4.50 -3.15
N LEU A 29 0.58 4.31 -4.37
CA LEU A 29 -0.05 3.08 -4.82
C LEU A 29 0.91 2.34 -5.75
N SER A 30 1.44 1.21 -5.29
CA SER A 30 2.42 0.40 -6.03
C SER A 30 1.78 -0.44 -7.15
N GLY A 31 2.59 -0.83 -8.13
CA GLY A 31 2.12 -1.65 -9.25
C GLY A 31 2.01 -3.15 -8.95
N LEU A 32 1.79 -3.92 -10.01
CA LEU A 32 1.71 -5.39 -9.98
C LEU A 32 2.89 -6.02 -9.23
N THR A 33 2.60 -7.15 -8.58
CA THR A 33 3.53 -8.01 -7.82
C THR A 33 4.25 -7.34 -6.64
N CYS A 34 4.03 -6.05 -6.41
CA CYS A 34 4.67 -5.32 -5.32
C CYS A 34 3.95 -5.55 -3.99
N ASN A 35 4.66 -5.30 -2.90
CA ASN A 35 4.09 -5.06 -1.58
C ASN A 35 4.52 -3.67 -1.07
N GLU A 36 4.27 -3.37 0.21
CA GLU A 36 4.64 -2.09 0.82
C GLU A 36 6.15 -1.84 0.85
N GLN A 37 6.98 -2.88 0.75
CA GLN A 37 8.45 -2.80 0.81
C GLN A 37 9.07 -2.20 -0.45
N ASN A 38 8.46 -2.42 -1.62
CA ASN A 38 9.06 -2.09 -2.90
C ASN A 38 9.41 -0.60 -3.00
N PHE A 39 8.46 0.27 -2.69
CA PHE A 39 8.64 1.71 -2.79
C PHE A 39 9.60 2.23 -1.71
N ILE A 40 9.42 1.79 -0.45
CA ILE A 40 10.23 2.31 0.67
C ILE A 40 11.70 1.92 0.57
N THR A 41 12.04 0.84 -0.15
CA THR A 41 13.44 0.39 -0.30
C THR A 41 14.10 0.84 -1.60
N LYS A 42 13.33 1.10 -2.67
CA LYS A 42 13.90 1.37 -4.01
C LYS A 42 13.71 2.79 -4.51
N ALA A 43 12.73 3.54 -3.99
CA ALA A 43 12.39 4.86 -4.54
C ALA A 43 13.29 6.00 -4.01
N GLY A 44 13.94 5.83 -2.85
CA GLY A 44 14.70 6.90 -2.19
C GLY A 44 13.85 8.11 -1.77
N ALA A 45 12.54 7.92 -1.61
CA ALA A 45 11.59 9.01 -1.41
C ALA A 45 11.69 9.70 -0.04
N GLN A 46 12.25 9.02 0.97
CA GLN A 46 12.34 9.53 2.34
C GLN A 46 13.14 10.85 2.42
N GLN A 47 14.21 10.97 1.64
CA GLN A 47 15.02 12.19 1.60
C GLN A 47 14.18 13.41 1.17
N TYR A 48 13.38 13.26 0.11
CA TYR A 48 12.53 14.34 -0.41
C TYR A 48 11.32 14.59 0.48
N ALA A 49 10.73 13.53 1.04
CA ALA A 49 9.65 13.66 2.02
C ALA A 49 10.09 14.44 3.26
N ALA A 50 11.32 14.24 3.74
CA ALA A 50 11.91 15.04 4.80
C ALA A 50 12.09 16.52 4.39
N GLN A 51 12.63 16.77 3.19
CA GLN A 51 12.86 18.14 2.68
C GLN A 51 11.56 18.95 2.53
N HIS A 52 10.46 18.28 2.20
CA HIS A 52 9.17 18.93 1.93
C HIS A 52 8.16 18.81 3.07
N GLY A 53 8.49 18.12 4.17
CA GLY A 53 7.57 17.88 5.27
C GLY A 53 6.32 17.10 4.83
N VAL A 54 6.50 15.99 4.12
CA VAL A 54 5.40 15.14 3.64
C VAL A 54 5.44 13.78 4.32
N ILE A 55 4.29 13.33 4.84
CA ILE A 55 4.12 11.96 5.32
C ILE A 55 3.88 11.06 4.10
N LEU A 56 4.58 9.92 4.02
CA LEU A 56 4.32 8.91 3.00
C LEU A 56 3.54 7.75 3.61
N VAL A 57 2.45 7.35 2.97
CA VAL A 57 1.72 6.12 3.30
C VAL A 57 1.75 5.20 2.08
N VAL A 58 2.18 3.96 2.28
CA VAL A 58 2.42 2.99 1.21
C VAL A 58 1.66 1.70 1.57
N PRO A 59 0.39 1.55 1.12
CA PRO A 59 -0.35 0.32 1.31
C PRO A 59 0.23 -0.85 0.50
N ASP A 60 -0.05 -2.08 0.93
CA ASP A 60 0.06 -3.26 0.06
C ASP A 60 -0.91 -3.15 -1.14
N THR A 61 -0.71 -4.00 -2.14
CA THR A 61 -1.36 -3.90 -3.47
C THR A 61 -2.60 -4.78 -3.60
N SER A 62 -2.89 -5.64 -2.63
CA SER A 62 -4.08 -6.50 -2.58
C SER A 62 -4.33 -7.01 -1.15
N PRO A 63 -5.52 -7.56 -0.86
CA PRO A 63 -5.69 -8.54 0.20
C PRO A 63 -4.67 -9.68 0.08
N ARG A 64 -4.22 -10.25 1.21
CA ARG A 64 -3.30 -11.41 1.24
C ARG A 64 -3.67 -12.42 2.31
N GLY A 65 -3.26 -13.67 2.10
CA GLY A 65 -3.42 -14.78 3.05
C GLY A 65 -3.96 -16.04 2.40
N GLU A 66 -3.92 -17.16 3.14
CA GLU A 66 -4.32 -18.48 2.64
C GLU A 66 -5.81 -18.56 2.27
N ASN A 67 -6.65 -17.75 2.92
CA ASN A 67 -8.10 -17.73 2.69
C ASN A 67 -8.54 -16.63 1.69
N VAL A 68 -7.59 -15.95 1.05
CA VAL A 68 -7.86 -14.91 0.04
C VAL A 68 -7.71 -15.55 -1.33
N ALA A 69 -8.73 -15.38 -2.19
CA ALA A 69 -8.69 -15.86 -3.56
C ALA A 69 -7.43 -15.35 -4.28
N ASP A 70 -6.85 -16.19 -5.13
CA ASP A 70 -5.60 -15.90 -5.82
C ASP A 70 -5.57 -16.54 -7.22
N ASP A 71 -4.65 -16.07 -8.07
CA ASP A 71 -4.35 -16.66 -9.36
C ASP A 71 -2.83 -16.93 -9.47
N SER A 72 -2.47 -17.94 -10.25
CA SER A 72 -1.06 -18.25 -10.54
C SER A 72 -0.40 -17.21 -11.45
N ALA A 73 -1.18 -16.47 -12.24
CA ALA A 73 -0.70 -15.42 -13.12
C ALA A 73 -0.38 -14.15 -12.33
N TYR A 74 0.66 -13.43 -12.74
CA TYR A 74 1.14 -12.24 -12.02
C TYR A 74 0.21 -11.02 -12.11
N ASP A 75 -0.75 -11.05 -13.05
CA ASP A 75 -1.63 -9.95 -13.42
C ASP A 75 -3.07 -10.12 -12.90
N LEU A 76 -3.31 -11.10 -12.02
CA LEU A 76 -4.59 -11.30 -11.33
C LEU A 76 -4.36 -11.83 -9.91
N GLY A 77 -5.27 -11.53 -8.97
CA GLY A 77 -5.20 -12.03 -7.60
C GLY A 77 -4.26 -11.23 -6.67
N GLN A 78 -3.51 -11.92 -5.83
CA GLN A 78 -2.65 -11.32 -4.82
C GLN A 78 -1.47 -10.59 -5.47
N GLY A 79 -1.28 -9.32 -5.14
CA GLY A 79 -0.34 -8.44 -5.84
C GLY A 79 -0.93 -7.75 -7.08
N ALA A 80 -2.22 -7.96 -7.39
CA ALA A 80 -2.83 -7.52 -8.64
C ALA A 80 -4.33 -7.15 -8.48
N SER A 81 -4.68 -6.31 -7.48
CA SER A 81 -6.09 -5.99 -7.18
C SER A 81 -6.70 -4.84 -8.00
N PHE A 82 -5.90 -4.08 -8.75
CA PHE A 82 -6.34 -2.96 -9.59
C PHE A 82 -7.07 -1.81 -8.86
N TYR A 83 -7.04 -1.75 -7.53
CA TYR A 83 -7.68 -0.68 -6.74
C TYR A 83 -9.19 -0.51 -7.01
N LEU A 84 -9.89 -1.63 -7.18
CA LEU A 84 -11.34 -1.67 -7.41
C LEU A 84 -12.06 -2.43 -6.30
N ASN A 85 -13.38 -2.27 -6.24
CA ASN A 85 -14.26 -3.14 -5.45
C ASN A 85 -14.75 -4.26 -6.37
N ALA A 86 -14.26 -5.48 -6.17
CA ALA A 86 -14.69 -6.64 -6.95
C ALA A 86 -16.15 -7.00 -6.61
N THR A 87 -16.89 -7.47 -7.62
CA THR A 87 -18.31 -7.85 -7.47
C THR A 87 -18.59 -9.32 -7.81
N GLN A 88 -17.58 -10.03 -8.30
CA GLN A 88 -17.70 -11.41 -8.75
C GLN A 88 -17.00 -12.34 -7.76
N ALA A 89 -17.67 -13.42 -7.37
CA ALA A 89 -17.05 -14.50 -6.62
C ALA A 89 -15.93 -15.16 -7.45
N PRO A 90 -14.81 -15.59 -6.84
CA PRO A 90 -14.52 -15.57 -5.40
C PRO A 90 -13.87 -14.28 -4.88
N TRP A 91 -13.83 -13.20 -5.66
CA TRP A 91 -13.04 -11.99 -5.38
C TRP A 91 -13.75 -10.92 -4.55
N ASN A 92 -15.06 -11.06 -4.33
CA ASN A 92 -15.93 -10.06 -3.69
C ASN A 92 -16.05 -10.19 -2.17
#